data_AF-A0A9D2QEL8-F1
#
_entry.id   AF-A0A9D2QEL8-F1
#
_cell.length_a   1.000
_cell.length_b   1.000
_cell.length_c   1.000
_cell.angle_alpha   90.00
_cell.angle_beta   90.00
_cell.angle_gamma   90.00
#
_symmetry.space_group_name_H-M   'P 1'
#
loop_
_entity.id
_entity.type
_entity.pdbx_description
1 polymer ?
#
loop_
_entity_poly.entity_id
_entity_poly.type
_entity_poly.pdbx_seq_one_letter_code
_entity_poly.pdbx_strand_id
1 'polypeptide(L)'
;MYSNTDTEVDQSPRLGFSVPVLVLLAALGAPRVVLHDLDIIHEGTFTNSLFVFVPPLIWIIATLVARAQRPFVTSLAIGAIYGVFLLLGHQIFWDSALGGNPPALGGNLSDLDPAVETVILRVLSGLSSLLTGVIVGVATGAVAVAISRARQALGPAASPRSTATHHPASRAGGTRAHLP
;
A
#
# COMPACT_ATOMS: atom_id res chain seq x y z
N MET A 1 27.99 16.60 34.23
CA MET A 1 27.93 15.15 34.45
C MET A 1 26.53 14.71 34.04
N TYR A 2 26.44 13.85 33.03
CA TYR A 2 25.27 13.42 32.25
C TYR A 2 24.56 14.46 31.38
N SER A 3 25.03 14.53 30.12
CA SER A 3 24.31 15.02 28.95
C SER A 3 23.21 14.01 28.64
N ASN A 4 21.94 14.38 28.82
CA ASN A 4 20.84 13.61 28.26
C ASN A 4 20.96 13.69 26.74
N THR A 5 21.46 12.62 26.15
CA THR A 5 21.24 12.31 24.74
C THR A 5 19.80 11.86 24.64
N ASP A 6 18.89 12.84 24.68
CA ASP A 6 17.57 12.66 24.11
C ASP A 6 17.82 12.32 22.66
N THR A 7 17.76 11.04 22.37
CA THR A 7 17.59 10.50 21.03
C THR A 7 16.19 10.94 20.62
N GLU A 8 16.08 12.21 20.26
CA GLU A 8 15.02 12.75 19.45
C GLU A 8 15.13 11.96 18.14
N VAL A 9 14.41 10.83 18.09
CA VAL A 9 14.14 10.13 16.85
C VAL A 9 13.20 11.05 16.09
N ASP A 10 13.80 12.04 15.44
CA ASP A 10 13.14 12.99 14.58
C ASP A 10 12.39 12.23 13.48
N GLN A 11 11.07 12.33 13.59
CA GLN A 11 10.04 12.29 12.55
C GLN A 11 10.27 11.36 11.35
N SER A 12 9.55 10.24 11.37
CA SER A 12 9.29 9.43 10.19
C SER A 12 7.88 9.69 9.61
N PRO A 13 7.73 9.59 8.28
CA PRO A 13 7.19 10.69 7.46
C PRO A 13 5.88 10.36 6.76
N ARG A 14 4.88 11.26 6.78
CA ARG A 14 3.76 11.40 5.80
C ARG A 14 2.94 10.14 5.38
N LEU A 15 3.24 8.96 5.89
CA LEU A 15 2.58 7.67 5.71
C LEU A 15 1.85 7.34 7.02
N GLY A 16 0.66 6.74 6.95
CA GLY A 16 -0.18 6.50 8.13
C GLY A 16 0.38 5.54 9.18
N PHE A 17 1.59 4.98 8.99
CA PHE A 17 2.23 4.00 9.86
C PHE A 17 3.75 4.15 9.87
N SER A 18 4.40 3.66 10.92
CA SER A 18 5.85 3.52 10.99
C SER A 18 6.35 2.41 10.05
N VAL A 19 7.62 2.49 9.62
CA VAL A 19 8.23 1.50 8.71
C VAL A 19 8.10 0.06 9.24
N PRO A 20 8.36 -0.26 10.52
CA PRO A 20 8.20 -1.62 11.03
C PRO A 20 6.76 -2.15 10.87
N VAL A 21 5.75 -1.31 11.05
CA VAL A 21 4.35 -1.72 10.86
C VAL A 21 4.05 -2.01 9.40
N LEU A 22 4.58 -1.22 8.47
CA LEU A 22 4.43 -1.50 7.03
C LEU A 22 5.06 -2.84 6.65
N VAL A 23 6.26 -3.12 7.19
CA VAL A 23 6.95 -4.40 7.00
C VAL A 23 6.15 -5.56 7.57
N LEU A 24 5.63 -5.43 8.79
CA LEU A 24 4.79 -6.46 9.43
C LEU A 24 3.51 -6.73 8.65
N LEU A 25 2.83 -5.67 8.18
CA LEU A 25 1.65 -5.82 7.34
C LEU A 25 1.99 -6.54 6.04
N ALA A 26 3.05 -6.13 5.34
CA ALA A 26 3.49 -6.79 4.12
C ALA A 26 3.88 -8.27 4.35
N ALA A 27 4.49 -8.56 5.50
CA ALA A 27 4.90 -9.90 5.88
C ALA A 27 3.71 -10.87 6.05
N LEU A 28 2.47 -10.38 6.25
CA LEU A 28 1.28 -11.24 6.27
C LEU A 28 1.07 -11.98 4.93
N GLY A 29 1.56 -11.43 3.82
CA GLY A 29 1.52 -12.10 2.51
C GLY A 29 2.65 -13.12 2.30
N ALA A 30 3.73 -13.05 3.07
CA ALA A 30 4.92 -13.89 2.88
C ALA A 30 4.67 -15.40 3.11
N PRO A 31 3.86 -15.83 4.09
CA PRO A 31 3.54 -17.26 4.27
C PRO A 31 2.98 -17.92 3.02
N ARG A 32 2.16 -17.20 2.22
CA ARG A 32 1.65 -17.72 0.96
C ARG A 32 2.79 -18.11 0.03
N VAL A 33 3.78 -17.23 -0.12
CA VAL A 33 4.90 -17.42 -1.06
C VAL A 33 5.67 -18.68 -0.71
N VAL A 34 5.99 -18.86 0.58
CA VAL A 34 6.67 -20.07 1.07
C VAL A 34 5.83 -21.33 0.81
N LEU A 35 4.55 -21.31 1.19
CA LEU A 35 3.70 -22.49 1.04
C LEU A 35 3.41 -22.84 -0.43
N HIS A 36 3.29 -21.82 -1.29
CA HIS A 36 3.05 -21.95 -2.71
C HIS A 36 4.29 -22.51 -3.42
N ASP A 37 5.46 -21.94 -3.16
CA ASP A 37 6.70 -22.33 -3.83
C ASP A 37 7.23 -23.70 -3.36
N LEU A 38 6.78 -24.16 -2.18
CA LEU A 38 7.02 -25.52 -1.69
C LEU A 38 5.94 -26.52 -2.16
N ASP A 39 5.01 -26.11 -3.02
CA ASP A 39 3.91 -26.93 -3.55
C ASP A 39 3.00 -27.53 -2.45
N ILE A 40 2.90 -26.84 -1.30
CA ILE A 40 2.05 -27.27 -0.17
C ILE A 40 0.60 -26.82 -0.41
N ILE A 41 0.42 -25.60 -0.95
CA ILE A 41 -0.89 -25.06 -1.31
C ILE A 41 -1.00 -24.94 -2.82
N HIS A 42 -2.09 -25.47 -3.36
CA HIS A 42 -2.29 -25.57 -4.80
C HIS A 42 -3.21 -24.45 -5.30
N GLU A 43 -2.96 -23.96 -6.51
CA GLU A 43 -3.82 -23.00 -7.18
C GLU A 43 -5.24 -23.54 -7.35
N GLY A 44 -6.24 -22.64 -7.38
CA GLY A 44 -7.65 -23.03 -7.49
C GLY A 44 -8.27 -23.62 -6.20
N THR A 45 -7.47 -23.92 -5.17
CA THR A 45 -8.00 -24.39 -3.88
C THR A 45 -8.56 -23.25 -3.03
N PHE A 46 -9.49 -23.60 -2.14
CA PHE A 46 -10.02 -22.66 -1.15
C PHE A 46 -8.91 -22.14 -0.21
N THR A 47 -8.00 -23.02 0.22
CA THR A 47 -6.87 -22.67 1.09
C THR A 47 -5.95 -21.63 0.43
N ASN A 48 -5.55 -21.83 -0.83
CA ASN A 48 -4.75 -20.83 -1.54
C ASN A 48 -5.50 -19.51 -1.66
N SER A 49 -6.81 -19.54 -1.94
CA SER A 49 -7.63 -18.34 -2.03
C SER A 49 -7.62 -17.53 -0.72
N LEU A 50 -7.66 -18.19 0.45
CA LEU A 50 -7.55 -17.53 1.74
C LEU A 50 -6.23 -16.76 1.85
N PHE A 51 -5.11 -17.39 1.50
CA PHE A 51 -3.79 -16.75 1.52
C PHE A 51 -3.61 -15.65 0.47
N VAL A 52 -4.35 -15.69 -0.64
CA VAL A 52 -4.36 -14.64 -1.66
C VAL A 52 -5.12 -13.42 -1.18
N PHE A 53 -6.32 -13.60 -0.60
CA PHE A 53 -7.24 -12.48 -0.33
C PHE A 53 -7.16 -11.92 1.09
N VAL A 54 -6.82 -12.73 2.09
CA VAL A 54 -6.80 -12.28 3.50
C VAL A 54 -5.74 -11.20 3.75
N PRO A 55 -4.47 -11.34 3.32
CA PRO A 55 -3.48 -10.30 3.59
C PRO A 55 -3.85 -8.94 2.96
N PRO A 56 -4.21 -8.84 1.65
CA PRO A 56 -4.68 -7.59 1.07
C PRO A 56 -5.90 -6.99 1.78
N LEU A 57 -6.85 -7.84 2.21
CA LEU A 57 -8.02 -7.39 2.97
C LEU A 57 -7.61 -6.77 4.31
N ILE A 58 -6.67 -7.39 5.03
CA ILE A 58 -6.12 -6.85 6.28
C ILE A 58 -5.43 -5.51 6.03
N TRP A 59 -4.67 -5.35 4.95
CA TRP A 59 -4.01 -4.08 4.63
C TRP A 59 -5.02 -2.95 4.39
N ILE A 60 -6.11 -3.24 3.67
CA ILE A 60 -7.20 -2.29 3.45
C ILE A 60 -7.83 -1.92 4.80
N ILE A 61 -8.22 -2.91 5.61
CA ILE A 61 -8.84 -2.69 6.92
C ILE A 61 -7.93 -1.85 7.82
N ALA A 62 -6.65 -2.22 7.95
CA ALA A 62 -5.68 -1.51 8.76
C ALA A 62 -5.58 -0.04 8.32
N THR A 63 -5.46 0.22 7.03
CA THR A 63 -5.37 1.57 6.46
C THR A 63 -6.63 2.41 6.76
N LEU A 64 -7.81 1.80 6.68
CA LEU A 64 -9.08 2.45 6.99
C LEU A 64 -9.28 2.70 8.49
N VAL A 65 -8.92 1.74 9.34
CA VAL A 65 -9.06 1.82 10.80
C VAL A 65 -8.11 2.87 11.38
N ALA A 66 -6.86 2.88 10.91
CA ALA A 66 -5.87 3.88 11.31
C ALA A 66 -6.15 5.28 10.77
N ARG A 67 -7.18 5.44 9.92
CA ARG A 67 -7.54 6.71 9.26
C ARG A 67 -6.32 7.36 8.61
N ALA A 68 -5.53 6.55 7.91
CA ALA A 68 -4.29 7.00 7.29
C ALA A 68 -4.56 8.25 6.44
N GLN A 69 -3.77 9.32 6.63
CA GLN A 69 -3.95 10.57 5.87
C GLN A 69 -3.75 10.37 4.36
N ARG A 70 -2.97 9.35 3.97
CA ARG A 70 -2.66 9.00 2.59
C ARG A 70 -2.87 7.50 2.35
N PRO A 71 -4.12 7.02 2.32
CA PRO A 71 -4.44 5.59 2.31
C PRO A 71 -3.89 4.87 1.06
N PHE A 72 -3.87 5.57 -0.09
CA PHE A 72 -3.28 5.06 -1.32
C PHE A 72 -1.78 4.82 -1.18
N VAL A 73 -1.03 5.84 -0.72
CA VAL A 73 0.43 5.77 -0.59
C VAL A 73 0.84 4.73 0.45
N THR A 74 0.09 4.62 1.54
CA THR A 74 0.29 3.57 2.54
C THR A 74 0.11 2.18 1.97
N SER A 75 -0.97 1.93 1.23
CA SER A 75 -1.22 0.61 0.63
C SER A 75 -0.20 0.29 -0.47
N LEU A 76 0.21 1.29 -1.26
CA LEU A 76 1.26 1.14 -2.26
C LEU A 76 2.60 0.77 -1.62
N ALA A 77 2.97 1.39 -0.49
CA ALA A 77 4.19 1.06 0.23
C ALA A 77 4.16 -0.38 0.78
N ILE A 78 3.04 -0.82 1.35
CA ILE A 78 2.86 -2.21 1.80
C ILE A 78 3.01 -3.17 0.61
N GLY A 79 2.35 -2.89 -0.51
CA GLY A 79 2.45 -3.68 -1.73
C GLY A 79 3.87 -3.76 -2.31
N ALA A 80 4.61 -2.65 -2.30
CA ALA A 80 6.00 -2.63 -2.74
C ALA A 80 6.92 -3.49 -1.86
N ILE A 81 6.77 -3.40 -0.53
CA ILE A 81 7.51 -4.25 0.42
C ILE A 81 7.13 -5.73 0.23
N TYR A 82 5.84 -6.00 0.02
CA TYR A 82 5.37 -7.35 -0.31
C TYR A 82 5.96 -7.87 -1.62
N GLY A 83 6.12 -7.03 -2.65
CA GLY A 83 6.82 -7.37 -3.88
C GLY A 83 8.28 -7.79 -3.66
N VAL A 84 8.96 -7.18 -2.68
CA VAL A 84 10.30 -7.63 -2.25
C VAL A 84 10.23 -9.01 -1.60
N PHE A 85 9.24 -9.29 -0.75
CA PHE A 85 9.06 -10.63 -0.19
C PHE A 85 8.75 -11.69 -1.26
N LEU A 86 7.93 -11.36 -2.27
CA LEU A 86 7.70 -12.23 -3.42
C LEU A 86 9.00 -12.54 -4.17
N LEU A 87 9.77 -11.50 -4.47
CA LEU A 87 11.06 -11.66 -5.14
C LEU A 87 11.97 -12.57 -4.32
N LEU A 88 12.14 -12.30 -3.03
CA LEU A 88 12.99 -13.10 -2.17
C LEU A 88 12.51 -14.55 -2.08
N GLY A 89 11.21 -14.78 -1.92
CA GLY A 89 10.63 -16.13 -1.92
C GLY A 89 10.96 -16.89 -3.19
N HIS A 90 10.63 -16.33 -4.36
CA HIS A 90 10.89 -17.00 -5.64
C HIS A 90 12.38 -17.21 -5.94
N GLN A 91 13.27 -16.32 -5.48
CA GLN A 91 14.72 -16.52 -5.65
C GLN A 91 15.29 -17.57 -4.70
N ILE A 92 14.80 -17.63 -3.45
CA ILE A 92 15.24 -18.59 -2.43
C ILE A 92 14.70 -19.99 -2.73
N PHE A 93 13.42 -20.10 -3.12
CA PHE A 93 12.75 -21.38 -3.38
C PHE A 93 12.80 -21.82 -4.85
N TRP A 94 13.57 -21.13 -5.70
CA TRP A 94 13.67 -21.36 -7.15
C TRP A 94 13.76 -22.86 -7.53
N ASP A 95 14.72 -23.59 -6.94
CA ASP A 95 14.96 -24.99 -7.31
C ASP A 95 13.86 -25.92 -6.79
N SER A 96 13.26 -25.59 -5.65
CA SER A 96 12.15 -26.36 -5.06
C SER A 96 10.87 -26.19 -5.87
N ALA A 97 10.55 -24.95 -6.27
CA ALA A 97 9.35 -24.62 -7.03
C ALA A 97 9.35 -25.22 -8.45
N LEU A 98 10.53 -25.45 -9.02
CA LEU A 98 10.69 -25.96 -10.39
C LEU A 98 11.03 -27.45 -10.45
N GLY A 99 11.21 -28.12 -9.31
CA GLY A 99 11.46 -29.57 -9.25
C GLY A 99 12.65 -30.05 -10.09
N GLY A 100 13.67 -29.19 -10.28
CA GLY A 100 14.83 -29.48 -11.13
C GLY A 100 14.58 -29.41 -12.65
N ASN A 101 13.39 -29.00 -13.09
CA ASN A 101 13.05 -28.80 -14.50
C ASN A 101 12.74 -27.33 -14.78
N PRO A 102 13.76 -26.45 -14.83
CA PRO A 102 13.51 -25.04 -15.09
C PRO A 102 12.92 -24.84 -16.50
N PRO A 103 12.03 -23.84 -16.67
CA PRO A 103 11.48 -23.52 -17.97
C PRO A 103 12.60 -23.08 -18.93
N ALA A 104 12.45 -23.41 -20.20
CA ALA A 104 13.40 -23.02 -21.25
C ALA A 104 12.81 -21.91 -22.16
N LEU A 105 13.66 -20.97 -22.55
CA LEU A 105 13.45 -19.97 -23.57
C LEU A 105 13.39 -20.67 -24.94
N GLY A 106 12.34 -20.36 -25.70
CA GLY A 106 12.13 -20.95 -27.02
C GLY A 106 12.58 -20.05 -28.18
N GLY A 107 12.40 -20.54 -29.40
CA GLY A 107 12.62 -19.78 -30.63
C GLY A 107 14.09 -19.38 -30.81
N ASN A 108 14.34 -18.12 -31.18
CA ASN A 108 15.69 -17.61 -31.42
C ASN A 108 16.61 -17.61 -30.18
N LEU A 109 16.12 -18.02 -29.01
CA LEU A 109 16.85 -18.06 -27.75
C LEU A 109 17.08 -19.50 -27.24
N SER A 110 16.69 -20.54 -28.00
CA SER A 110 16.81 -21.94 -27.58
C SER A 110 18.24 -22.44 -27.42
N ASP A 111 19.18 -21.78 -28.10
CA ASP A 111 20.59 -22.19 -28.15
C ASP A 111 21.47 -21.37 -27.19
N LEU A 112 20.84 -20.64 -26.26
CA LEU A 112 21.57 -19.90 -25.23
C LEU A 112 22.28 -20.87 -24.28
N ASP A 113 23.39 -20.38 -23.72
CA ASP A 113 24.04 -21.07 -22.61
C ASP A 113 23.06 -21.20 -21.42
N PRO A 114 22.92 -22.40 -20.81
CA PRO A 114 21.97 -22.63 -19.74
C PRO A 114 22.14 -21.71 -18.53
N ALA A 115 23.36 -21.23 -18.25
CA ALA A 115 23.60 -20.30 -17.16
C ALA A 115 23.05 -18.90 -17.51
N VAL A 116 23.21 -18.45 -18.76
CA VAL A 116 22.67 -17.18 -19.24
C VAL A 116 21.15 -17.19 -19.20
N GLU A 117 20.54 -18.27 -19.68
CA GLU A 117 19.10 -18.48 -19.64
C GLU A 117 18.54 -18.44 -18.20
N THR A 118 19.18 -19.15 -17.27
CA THR A 118 18.81 -19.14 -15.85
C THR A 118 18.85 -17.74 -15.26
N VAL A 119 19.89 -16.96 -15.56
CA VAL A 119 20.02 -15.57 -15.09
C VAL A 119 18.89 -14.70 -15.65
N ILE A 120 18.59 -14.81 -16.94
CA ILE A 120 17.49 -14.06 -17.57
C ILE A 120 16.16 -14.37 -16.89
N LEU A 121 15.83 -15.64 -16.73
CA LEU A 121 14.56 -16.07 -16.13
C LEU A 121 14.45 -15.64 -14.67
N ARG A 122 15.54 -15.73 -13.89
CA ARG A 122 15.57 -15.24 -12.50
C ARG A 122 15.35 -13.73 -12.43
N VAL A 123 15.98 -12.95 -13.31
CA VAL A 123 15.78 -11.49 -13.36
C VAL A 123 14.34 -11.15 -13.74
N LEU A 124 13.78 -11.80 -14.77
CA LEU A 124 12.39 -11.58 -15.18
C LEU A 124 11.40 -11.95 -14.07
N SER A 125 11.63 -13.07 -13.38
CA SER A 125 10.84 -13.48 -12.20
C SER A 125 10.91 -12.44 -11.08
N GLY A 126 12.11 -11.92 -10.78
CA GLY A 126 12.30 -10.85 -9.80
C GLY A 126 11.55 -9.56 -10.17
N LEU A 127 11.67 -9.11 -11.42
CA LEU A 127 10.96 -7.92 -11.90
C LEU A 127 9.43 -8.11 -11.86
N SER A 128 8.95 -9.29 -12.27
CA SER A 128 7.53 -9.66 -12.20
C SER A 128 7.01 -9.65 -10.77
N SER A 129 7.82 -10.13 -9.81
CA SER A 129 7.48 -10.14 -8.38
C SER A 129 7.29 -8.73 -7.82
N LEU A 130 8.22 -7.83 -8.13
CA LEU A 130 8.14 -6.43 -7.74
C LEU A 130 6.90 -5.75 -8.37
N LEU A 131 6.69 -5.96 -9.67
CA LEU A 131 5.53 -5.42 -10.39
C LEU A 131 4.22 -5.94 -9.79
N THR A 132 4.15 -7.23 -9.48
CA THR A 132 2.99 -7.85 -8.83
C THR A 132 2.70 -7.18 -7.49
N GLY A 133 3.70 -7.00 -6.63
CA GLY A 133 3.54 -6.29 -5.36
C GLY A 133 3.01 -4.86 -5.54
N VAL A 134 3.56 -4.11 -6.51
CA VAL A 134 3.08 -2.77 -6.86
C VAL A 134 1.62 -2.80 -7.32
N ILE A 135 1.24 -3.71 -8.21
CA ILE A 135 -0.14 -3.85 -8.70
C ILE A 135 -1.10 -4.12 -7.54
N VAL A 136 -0.76 -5.04 -6.63
CA VAL A 136 -1.59 -5.32 -5.45
C VAL A 136 -1.69 -4.08 -4.54
N GLY A 137 -0.59 -3.36 -4.35
CA GLY A 137 -0.58 -2.10 -3.59
C GLY A 137 -1.46 -1.00 -4.20
N VAL A 138 -1.41 -0.85 -5.52
CA VAL A 138 -2.29 0.07 -6.27
C VAL A 138 -3.76 -0.33 -6.12
N ALA A 139 -4.07 -1.61 -6.31
CA ALA A 139 -5.44 -2.12 -6.22
C ALA A 139 -6.03 -1.91 -4.81
N THR A 140 -5.31 -2.34 -3.77
CA THR A 140 -5.72 -2.16 -2.37
C THR A 140 -5.83 -0.68 -1.99
N GLY A 141 -4.87 0.15 -2.44
CA GLY A 141 -4.91 1.59 -2.22
C GLY A 141 -6.10 2.28 -2.88
N ALA A 142 -6.43 1.88 -4.12
CA ALA A 142 -7.59 2.39 -4.84
C ALA A 142 -8.89 2.04 -4.10
N VAL A 143 -9.02 0.80 -3.62
CA VAL A 143 -10.17 0.35 -2.81
C VAL A 143 -10.26 1.15 -1.51
N ALA A 144 -9.15 1.32 -0.79
CA ALA A 144 -9.15 2.10 0.46
C ALA A 144 -9.56 3.57 0.25
N VAL A 145 -9.11 4.19 -0.84
CA VAL A 145 -9.55 5.55 -1.22
C VAL A 145 -11.04 5.58 -1.55
N ALA A 146 -11.52 4.63 -2.36
CA ALA A 146 -12.93 4.57 -2.75
C ALA A 146 -13.85 4.45 -1.52
N ILE A 147 -13.53 3.56 -0.58
CA ILE A 147 -14.28 3.39 0.67
C ILE A 147 -14.21 4.66 1.52
N SER A 148 -13.03 5.28 1.64
CA SER A 148 -12.86 6.51 2.43
C SER A 148 -13.71 7.65 1.90
N ARG A 149 -13.79 7.81 0.56
CA ARG A 149 -14.63 8.82 -0.10
C ARG A 149 -16.12 8.53 0.05
N ALA A 150 -16.52 7.27 -0.12
CA ALA A 150 -17.91 6.86 0.09
C ALA A 150 -18.40 7.19 1.51
N ARG A 151 -17.58 6.93 2.53
CA ARG A 151 -17.89 7.27 3.94
C ARG A 151 -18.03 8.77 4.18
N GLN A 152 -17.26 9.60 3.48
CA GLN A 152 -17.36 11.06 3.58
C GLN A 152 -18.62 11.58 2.89
N ALA A 153 -18.98 11.03 1.73
CA ALA A 153 -20.19 11.39 0.99
C ALA A 153 -21.49 10.98 1.72
N LEU A 154 -21.45 9.89 2.47
CA LEU A 154 -22.57 9.38 3.29
C LEU A 154 -22.61 9.99 4.70
N GLY A 155 -21.65 10.85 5.06
CA GLY A 155 -21.66 11.58 6.33
C GLY A 155 -22.87 12.53 6.41
N PRO A 156 -23.40 12.83 7.62
CA PRO A 156 -24.62 13.62 7.77
C PRO A 156 -24.50 14.93 7.00
N ALA A 157 -25.43 15.12 6.06
CA ALA A 157 -25.51 16.27 5.18
C ALA A 157 -25.18 17.54 5.96
N ALA A 158 -24.10 18.20 5.56
CA ALA A 158 -23.63 19.43 6.17
C ALA A 158 -24.82 20.37 6.38
N SER A 159 -25.10 20.71 7.65
CA SER A 159 -26.13 21.66 8.01
C SER A 159 -26.01 22.89 7.09
N PRO A 160 -27.09 23.29 6.39
CA PRO A 160 -27.02 24.45 5.53
C PRO A 160 -26.51 25.63 6.35
N ARG A 161 -25.41 26.25 5.89
CA ARG A 161 -24.90 27.51 6.44
C ARG A 161 -26.09 28.44 6.59
N SER A 162 -26.44 28.78 7.83
CA SER A 162 -27.34 29.87 8.13
C SER A 162 -26.78 31.11 7.46
N THR A 163 -27.36 31.48 6.32
CA THR A 163 -27.28 32.81 5.73
C THR A 163 -27.92 33.77 6.72
N ALA A 164 -27.18 34.12 7.77
CA ALA A 164 -27.48 35.28 8.58
C ALA A 164 -27.28 36.49 7.66
N THR A 165 -28.40 36.93 7.09
CA THR A 165 -28.56 38.22 6.44
C THR A 165 -28.09 39.31 7.39
N HIS A 166 -26.84 39.75 7.25
CA HIS A 166 -26.40 41.01 7.81
C HIS A 166 -27.15 42.10 7.07
N HIS A 167 -28.21 42.60 7.71
CA HIS A 167 -28.89 43.82 7.31
C HIS A 167 -28.17 44.99 7.99
N PRO A 168 -27.34 45.79 7.27
CA PRO A 168 -26.88 47.06 7.81
C PRO A 168 -28.05 48.05 7.71
N ALA A 169 -28.67 48.31 8.85
CA ALA A 169 -29.58 49.43 9.02
C ALA A 169 -28.83 50.73 8.73
N SER A 170 -29.24 51.38 7.65
CA SER A 170 -29.02 52.79 7.37
C SER A 170 -29.36 53.64 8.60
N ARG A 171 -28.39 54.40 9.10
CA ARG A 171 -28.66 55.55 9.97
C ARG A 171 -28.02 56.79 9.37
N ALA A 172 -28.83 57.48 8.58
CA ALA A 172 -28.59 58.82 8.10
C ALA A 172 -28.82 59.86 9.20
N GLY A 173 -28.05 60.96 9.13
CA GLY A 173 -28.50 62.29 9.54
C GLY A 173 -28.10 62.75 10.94
N GLY A 174 -27.23 63.76 11.01
CA GLY A 174 -26.93 64.45 12.27
C GLY A 174 -25.86 65.54 12.21
N THR A 175 -26.00 66.49 11.29
CA THR A 175 -25.23 67.74 11.21
C THR A 175 -25.46 68.65 12.42
N ARG A 176 -24.38 69.27 12.94
CA ARG A 176 -24.25 70.65 13.52
C ARG A 176 -23.12 70.65 14.56
N ALA A 177 -22.36 71.70 14.85
CA ALA A 177 -21.94 72.95 14.23
C ALA A 177 -21.04 73.63 15.30
N HIS A 178 -19.98 74.33 14.87
CA HIS A 178 -19.33 75.51 15.48
C HIS A 178 -19.03 75.64 16.99
N LEU A 179 -17.71 75.80 17.28
CA LEU A 179 -17.00 76.90 18.00
C LEU A 179 -17.46 77.29 19.44
N PRO A 180 -16.58 77.87 20.30
CA PRO A 180 -15.37 78.67 20.03
C PRO A 180 -14.02 78.00 20.33
#